data_AF-A0A1Q3MYW1-F1
#
_entry.id   AF-A0A1Q3MYW1-F1
#
_cell.length_a   1.000
_cell.length_b   1.000
_cell.length_c   1.000
_cell.angle_alpha   90.00
_cell.angle_beta   90.00
_cell.angle_gamma   90.00
#
_symmetry.space_group_name_H-M   'P 1'
#
loop_
_entity.id
_entity.type
_entity.pdbx_description
1 polymer ?
#
loop_
_entity_poly.entity_id
_entity_poly.type
_entity_poly.pdbx_seq_one_letter_code
_entity_poly.pdbx_strand_id
1 'polypeptide(L)'
;MGFFDFFKSGSNKPSIDLTDFKFVSDDHTRIQNGQKSNANNKGAWRGIRVQTSDNKTFTSTIYNLSGTHPIWGDNIQMAPKQMKIIEQNDEKIFLRGFGTDTMGASFADYGITLHKQNGSIDKVTLHMFDRNTEIVYSKGNPSEMNKPKVVPKVTEVTKPTVVQNLDSTIVALKNYKQKWDTETSMQQKMMIAMQSDNLNNKGCDNYENGNTDLAIDFFNQALQIMPINSDALLNLARSYNKSGQLNNTIDPLKKLYHLSPDSQILKHKIIAYSLLLKLLDNFDSDGGATYPSTVIKFVEQNFSFITSDREIKQLIHKLNQPYNRDILTYQLEGIFGGEHLYMTSSGTDRATIREEMRDALNWN
;
A
#
# COMPACT_ATOMS: atom_id res chain seq x y z
N MET A 1 -28.80 9.49 49.85
CA MET A 1 -27.65 8.56 49.73
C MET A 1 -28.17 7.28 49.10
N GLY A 2 -27.84 7.01 47.84
CA GLY A 2 -28.37 5.88 47.10
C GLY A 2 -27.26 4.96 46.62
N PHE A 3 -27.24 3.73 47.15
CA PHE A 3 -26.86 2.42 46.61
C PHE A 3 -25.76 2.21 45.53
N PHE A 4 -25.03 3.24 45.07
CA PHE A 4 -24.05 3.17 43.99
C PHE A 4 -22.58 3.34 44.44
N ASP A 5 -22.29 3.09 45.71
CA ASP A 5 -20.93 3.23 46.27
C ASP A 5 -20.17 1.89 46.39
N PHE A 6 -20.37 0.93 45.47
CA PHE A 6 -19.76 -0.40 45.57
C PHE A 6 -18.75 -0.81 44.50
N PHE A 7 -18.29 0.08 43.61
CA PHE A 7 -17.14 -0.27 42.75
C PHE A 7 -16.07 0.83 42.76
N LYS A 8 -15.22 0.76 43.79
CA LYS A 8 -13.86 1.27 43.75
C LYS A 8 -13.08 0.55 42.64
N SER A 9 -12.39 1.34 41.82
CA SER A 9 -11.01 1.04 41.39
C SER A 9 -10.79 -0.32 40.72
N GLY A 10 -11.55 -0.61 39.66
CA GLY A 10 -11.03 -1.39 38.54
C GLY A 10 -10.49 -0.39 37.53
N SER A 11 -9.31 -0.61 36.96
CA SER A 11 -8.86 0.18 35.80
C SER A 11 -10.01 0.28 34.79
N ASN A 12 -10.47 1.49 34.45
CA ASN A 12 -11.47 1.75 33.39
C ASN A 12 -10.97 1.32 31.99
N LYS A 13 -9.93 0.48 31.93
CA LYS A 13 -9.44 -0.10 30.71
C LYS A 13 -10.38 -1.25 30.35
N PRO A 14 -11.05 -1.20 29.19
CA PRO A 14 -11.88 -2.30 28.73
C PRO A 14 -11.04 -3.58 28.64
N SER A 15 -11.68 -4.75 28.82
CA SER A 15 -10.98 -6.05 28.78
C SER A 15 -10.41 -6.37 27.38
N ILE A 16 -10.76 -5.56 26.38
CA ILE A 16 -10.27 -5.59 25.01
C ILE A 16 -9.82 -4.17 24.70
N ASP A 17 -8.69 -4.02 24.01
CA ASP A 17 -8.22 -2.70 23.60
C ASP A 17 -9.17 -2.08 22.56
N LEU A 18 -9.78 -0.96 22.93
CA LEU A 18 -10.73 -0.21 22.11
C LEU A 18 -10.13 1.09 21.54
N THR A 19 -8.81 1.28 21.64
CA THR A 19 -8.13 2.47 21.11
C THR A 19 -8.44 2.66 19.61
N ASP A 20 -8.34 1.58 18.82
CA ASP A 20 -8.78 1.54 17.43
C ASP A 20 -9.36 0.16 17.05
N PHE A 21 -10.39 -0.28 17.77
CA PHE A 21 -11.01 -1.58 17.53
C PHE A 21 -11.77 -1.62 16.20
N LYS A 22 -11.51 -2.67 15.40
CA LYS A 22 -12.13 -2.91 14.10
C LYS A 22 -12.72 -4.31 14.05
N PHE A 23 -13.94 -4.40 13.55
CA PHE A 23 -14.64 -5.66 13.32
C PHE A 23 -15.18 -5.70 11.90
N VAL A 24 -14.93 -6.81 11.21
CA VAL A 24 -15.40 -7.05 9.84
C VAL A 24 -16.44 -8.16 9.88
N SER A 25 -17.60 -7.86 9.31
CA SER A 25 -18.75 -8.75 9.20
C SER A 25 -18.99 -9.05 7.73
N ASP A 26 -19.31 -10.28 7.38
CA ASP A 26 -19.71 -10.65 6.02
C ASP A 26 -21.20 -11.00 5.90
N ASP A 27 -21.88 -11.14 7.03
CA ASP A 27 -23.30 -11.42 7.12
C ASP A 27 -23.91 -10.60 8.25
N HIS A 28 -25.19 -10.27 8.13
CA HIS A 28 -25.93 -9.63 9.20
C HIS A 28 -27.41 -10.00 9.19
N THR A 29 -28.02 -9.99 10.36
CA THR A 29 -29.44 -10.25 10.52
C THR A 29 -30.12 -9.03 11.13
N ARG A 30 -31.21 -8.56 10.52
CA ARG A 30 -32.06 -7.54 11.11
C ARG A 30 -33.16 -8.19 11.94
N ILE A 31 -33.38 -7.67 13.15
CA ILE A 31 -34.48 -8.05 14.03
C ILE A 31 -35.26 -6.76 14.30
N GLN A 32 -36.56 -6.73 14.03
CA GLN A 32 -37.39 -5.57 14.32
C GLN A 32 -38.62 -6.05 15.09
N ASN A 33 -38.89 -5.42 16.24
CA ASN A 33 -39.97 -5.84 17.14
C ASN A 33 -39.88 -7.32 17.53
N GLY A 34 -38.66 -7.82 17.76
CA GLY A 34 -38.39 -9.22 18.09
C GLY A 34 -38.51 -10.20 16.90
N GLN A 35 -38.94 -9.73 15.72
CA GLN A 35 -39.09 -10.56 14.53
C GLN A 35 -37.85 -10.49 13.64
N LYS A 36 -37.27 -11.65 13.33
CA LYS A 36 -36.08 -11.78 12.48
C LYS A 36 -36.46 -11.63 11.01
N SER A 37 -35.68 -10.87 10.25
CA SER A 37 -35.82 -10.75 8.80
C SER A 37 -35.39 -12.05 8.08
N ASN A 38 -36.13 -12.44 7.04
CA ASN A 38 -35.76 -13.58 6.18
C ASN A 38 -34.76 -13.23 5.05
N ALA A 39 -34.20 -12.02 5.06
CA ALA A 39 -33.23 -11.59 4.06
C ALA A 39 -31.90 -12.35 4.20
N ASN A 40 -31.37 -12.84 3.08
CA ASN A 40 -30.01 -13.40 3.04
C ASN A 40 -29.01 -12.26 2.80
N ASN A 41 -28.24 -11.92 3.83
CA ASN A 41 -27.24 -10.86 3.78
C ASN A 41 -25.81 -11.40 3.74
N LYS A 42 -25.61 -12.70 3.46
CA LYS A 42 -24.27 -13.27 3.31
C LYS A 42 -23.56 -12.62 2.11
N GLY A 43 -22.36 -12.12 2.34
CA GLY A 43 -21.59 -11.29 1.40
C GLY A 43 -21.92 -9.79 1.47
N ALA A 44 -22.85 -9.36 2.34
CA ALA A 44 -23.11 -7.96 2.59
C ALA A 44 -22.13 -7.40 3.64
N TRP A 45 -20.87 -7.28 3.24
CA TRP A 45 -19.76 -6.88 4.10
C TRP A 45 -19.99 -5.56 4.83
N ARG A 46 -19.70 -5.52 6.12
CA ARG A 46 -19.76 -4.34 7.00
C ARG A 46 -18.52 -4.22 7.85
N GLY A 47 -18.07 -2.99 8.04
CA GLY A 47 -16.99 -2.64 8.94
C GLY A 47 -17.56 -1.87 10.11
N ILE A 48 -17.26 -2.32 11.32
CA ILE A 48 -17.60 -1.64 12.56
C ILE A 48 -16.30 -1.18 13.21
N ARG A 49 -16.20 0.11 13.50
CA ARG A 49 -15.04 0.72 14.15
C ARG A 49 -15.47 1.35 15.47
N VAL A 50 -14.77 1.02 16.55
CA VAL A 50 -14.94 1.64 17.88
C VAL A 50 -13.59 2.20 18.29
N GLN A 51 -13.53 3.49 18.62
CA GLN A 51 -12.27 4.16 18.95
C GLN A 51 -12.40 5.00 20.21
N THR A 52 -11.29 5.14 20.93
CA THR A 52 -11.17 6.04 22.09
C THR A 52 -9.76 6.59 22.20
N SER A 53 -9.61 7.77 22.80
CA SER A 53 -8.33 8.35 23.19
C SER A 53 -8.12 8.34 24.71
N ASP A 54 -9.18 8.12 25.50
CA ASP A 54 -9.18 8.32 26.96
C ASP A 54 -9.80 7.16 27.76
N ASN A 55 -10.30 6.13 27.07
CA ASN A 55 -11.06 5.00 27.64
C ASN A 55 -12.32 5.39 28.44
N LYS A 56 -12.80 6.63 28.32
CA LYS A 56 -14.02 7.12 28.96
C LYS A 56 -15.12 7.37 27.94
N THR A 57 -14.74 7.91 26.78
CA THR A 57 -15.64 8.21 25.68
C THR A 57 -15.21 7.47 24.43
N PHE A 58 -16.18 7.01 23.65
CA PHE A 58 -15.93 6.18 22.48
C PHE A 58 -16.67 6.75 21.28
N THR A 59 -16.09 6.62 20.10
CA THR A 59 -16.76 6.91 18.84
C THR A 59 -17.01 5.61 18.12
N SER A 60 -18.27 5.33 17.74
CA SER A 60 -18.64 4.15 16.96
C SER A 60 -19.14 4.52 15.58
N THR A 61 -18.62 3.85 14.54
CA THR A 61 -18.98 4.12 13.14
C THR A 61 -19.29 2.82 12.37
N ILE A 62 -20.43 2.88 11.68
CA ILE A 62 -21.01 1.98 10.66
C ILE A 62 -20.49 2.15 9.24
N TYR A 63 -19.85 1.19 8.59
CA TYR A 63 -19.57 1.35 7.16
C TYR A 63 -20.00 0.16 6.33
N ASN A 64 -20.49 0.49 5.15
CA ASN A 64 -20.83 -0.46 4.12
C ASN A 64 -19.56 -0.81 3.33
N LEU A 65 -19.17 -2.08 3.41
CA LEU A 65 -18.03 -2.64 2.68
C LEU A 65 -18.49 -3.44 1.45
N SER A 66 -19.81 -3.50 1.20
CA SER A 66 -20.38 -4.03 -0.05
C SER A 66 -20.45 -2.90 -1.07
N GLY A 67 -19.74 -3.06 -2.18
CA GLY A 67 -19.49 -1.97 -3.12
C GLY A 67 -18.29 -1.13 -2.69
N THR A 68 -18.07 -0.02 -3.37
CA THR A 68 -16.83 0.76 -3.30
C THR A 68 -16.61 1.37 -1.92
N HIS A 69 -15.65 0.81 -1.17
CA HIS A 69 -15.09 1.50 -0.03
C HIS A 69 -13.64 1.10 0.31
N PRO A 70 -12.77 2.06 0.65
CA PRO A 70 -11.34 1.87 0.75
C PRO A 70 -10.82 2.44 2.07
N ILE A 71 -11.01 1.68 3.14
CA ILE A 71 -10.46 1.98 4.48
C ILE A 71 -10.86 3.37 5.05
N TRP A 72 -12.13 3.75 4.89
CA TRP A 72 -12.94 4.84 5.52
C TRP A 72 -12.99 6.27 4.86
N GLY A 73 -14.14 6.60 4.20
CA GLY A 73 -14.58 7.82 3.48
C GLY A 73 -15.07 7.52 2.03
N ASP A 74 -16.36 7.43 1.63
CA ASP A 74 -17.63 7.99 2.14
C ASP A 74 -18.81 6.98 2.28
N ASN A 75 -18.56 5.66 2.33
CA ASN A 75 -19.67 4.67 2.46
C ASN A 75 -20.03 4.43 3.95
N ILE A 76 -20.09 5.52 4.70
CA ILE A 76 -20.59 5.57 6.07
C ILE A 76 -22.07 5.17 6.02
N GLN A 77 -22.36 3.97 6.50
CA GLN A 77 -23.74 3.50 6.64
C GLN A 77 -24.36 4.05 7.92
N MET A 78 -23.56 4.26 8.97
CA MET A 78 -23.97 4.94 10.19
C MET A 78 -22.88 5.93 10.60
N ALA A 79 -23.23 7.22 10.57
CA ALA A 79 -22.35 8.32 10.97
C ALA A 79 -21.79 8.10 12.39
N PRO A 80 -20.60 8.66 12.69
CA PRO A 80 -20.00 8.54 14.01
C PRO A 80 -20.96 8.96 15.12
N LYS A 81 -21.09 8.11 16.15
CA LYS A 81 -21.89 8.39 17.36
C LYS A 81 -20.99 8.33 18.59
N GLN A 82 -21.12 9.34 19.46
CA GLN A 82 -20.44 9.35 20.76
C GLN A 82 -21.13 8.36 21.69
N MET A 83 -20.34 7.52 22.34
CA MET A 83 -20.78 6.40 23.16
C MET A 83 -20.05 6.35 24.51
N LYS A 84 -20.70 5.74 25.51
CA LYS A 84 -20.10 5.33 26.79
C LYS A 84 -20.36 3.85 27.03
N ILE A 85 -19.41 3.15 27.64
CA ILE A 85 -19.65 1.82 28.17
C ILE A 85 -20.63 1.95 29.35
N ILE A 86 -21.73 1.20 29.30
CA ILE A 86 -22.73 1.17 30.37
C ILE A 86 -22.85 -0.22 31.01
N GLU A 87 -22.31 -1.26 30.37
CA GLU A 87 -22.22 -2.61 30.92
C GLU A 87 -20.99 -3.31 30.34
N GLN A 88 -20.24 -4.01 31.19
CA GLN A 88 -19.14 -4.88 30.77
C GLN A 88 -19.03 -6.06 31.72
N ASN A 89 -18.97 -7.27 31.18
CA ASN A 89 -18.74 -8.51 31.91
C ASN A 89 -17.94 -9.48 31.01
N ASP A 90 -17.80 -10.74 31.40
CA ASP A 90 -17.02 -11.73 30.64
C ASP A 90 -17.66 -12.11 29.29
N GLU A 91 -18.95 -11.85 29.12
CA GLU A 91 -19.72 -12.20 27.93
C GLU A 91 -19.84 -11.04 26.94
N LYS A 92 -19.79 -9.78 27.38
CA LYS A 92 -19.98 -8.62 26.50
C LYS A 92 -19.39 -7.30 26.99
N ILE A 93 -19.27 -6.35 26.07
CA ILE A 93 -19.13 -4.91 26.33
C ILE A 93 -20.31 -4.21 25.64
N PHE A 94 -21.10 -3.46 26.38
CA PHE A 94 -22.24 -2.71 25.86
C PHE A 94 -21.99 -1.21 25.97
N LEU A 95 -22.03 -0.55 24.82
CA LEU A 95 -21.89 0.88 24.66
C LEU A 95 -23.25 1.51 24.31
N ARG A 96 -23.59 2.62 24.98
CA ARG A 96 -24.79 3.42 24.70
C ARG A 96 -24.40 4.82 24.26
N GLY A 97 -25.12 5.35 23.27
CA GLY A 97 -24.89 6.70 22.80
C GLY A 97 -25.29 7.76 23.80
N PHE A 98 -24.60 8.91 23.76
CA PHE A 98 -24.90 10.06 24.61
C PHE A 98 -24.62 11.37 23.86
N GLY A 99 -25.35 12.43 24.19
CA GLY A 99 -25.27 13.70 23.48
C GLY A 99 -26.08 13.71 22.18
N THR A 100 -25.84 14.71 21.36
CA THR A 100 -26.56 14.96 20.10
C THR A 100 -25.59 15.31 18.98
N ASP A 101 -26.02 15.18 17.73
CA ASP A 101 -25.29 15.81 16.61
C ASP A 101 -25.57 17.31 16.51
N THR A 102 -24.95 17.94 15.51
CA THR A 102 -25.08 19.36 15.18
C THR A 102 -26.50 19.76 14.78
N MET A 103 -27.35 18.80 14.41
CA MET A 103 -28.77 19.02 14.08
C MET A 103 -29.70 18.71 15.26
N GLY A 104 -29.16 18.32 16.41
CA GLY A 104 -29.91 18.03 17.63
C GLY A 104 -30.46 16.60 17.72
N ALA A 105 -30.13 15.70 16.79
CA ALA A 105 -30.57 14.31 16.87
C ALA A 105 -29.79 13.57 17.97
N SER A 106 -30.51 12.84 18.82
CA SER A 106 -29.92 12.15 19.97
C SER A 106 -29.09 10.95 19.55
N PHE A 107 -27.89 10.82 20.13
CA PHE A 107 -27.11 9.60 20.03
C PHE A 107 -27.63 8.51 20.96
N ALA A 108 -28.43 8.88 21.98
CA ALA A 108 -29.00 7.92 22.90
C ALA A 108 -29.93 6.91 22.21
N ASP A 109 -30.40 7.15 20.99
CA ASP A 109 -31.19 6.16 20.24
C ASP A 109 -30.36 5.00 19.69
N TYR A 110 -29.03 5.05 19.84
CA TYR A 110 -28.10 4.05 19.34
C TYR A 110 -27.32 3.36 20.46
N GLY A 111 -26.96 2.09 20.23
CA GLY A 111 -26.05 1.33 21.08
C GLY A 111 -25.31 0.25 20.32
N ILE A 112 -24.16 -0.18 20.84
CA ILE A 112 -23.32 -1.24 20.26
C ILE A 112 -22.99 -2.26 21.35
N THR A 113 -23.29 -3.53 21.11
CA THR A 113 -22.84 -4.64 21.96
C THR A 113 -21.75 -5.43 21.26
N LEU A 114 -20.58 -5.56 21.88
CA LEU A 114 -19.51 -6.46 21.47
C LEU A 114 -19.63 -7.76 22.28
N HIS A 115 -19.96 -8.87 21.63
CA HIS A 115 -20.12 -10.18 22.28
C HIS A 115 -18.78 -10.90 22.33
N LYS A 116 -18.42 -11.43 23.50
CA LYS A 116 -17.16 -12.11 23.76
C LYS A 116 -17.37 -13.61 23.75
N GLN A 117 -16.48 -14.31 23.05
CA GLN A 117 -16.36 -15.76 23.09
C GLN A 117 -14.88 -16.13 23.13
N ASN A 118 -14.47 -16.89 24.14
CA ASN A 118 -13.08 -17.35 24.34
C ASN A 118 -12.04 -16.22 24.26
N GLY A 119 -12.33 -15.07 24.89
CA GLY A 119 -11.43 -13.90 24.91
C GLY A 119 -11.35 -13.10 23.59
N SER A 120 -12.19 -13.42 22.60
CA SER A 120 -12.27 -12.70 21.32
C SER A 120 -13.69 -12.22 21.03
N ILE A 121 -13.84 -11.21 20.17
CA ILE A 121 -15.16 -10.79 19.67
C ILE A 121 -15.50 -11.61 18.43
N ASP A 122 -16.63 -12.31 18.48
CA ASP A 122 -17.20 -13.15 17.41
C ASP A 122 -18.43 -12.51 16.76
N LYS A 123 -19.08 -11.58 17.47
CA LYS A 123 -20.33 -10.96 17.03
C LYS A 123 -20.46 -9.53 17.57
N VAL A 124 -21.07 -8.66 16.78
CA VAL A 124 -21.40 -7.28 17.17
C VAL A 124 -22.88 -7.01 16.91
N THR A 125 -23.57 -6.36 17.84
CA THR A 125 -24.97 -5.93 17.64
C THR A 125 -25.07 -4.41 17.62
N LEU A 126 -25.68 -3.85 16.58
CA LEU A 126 -26.19 -2.48 16.59
C LEU A 126 -27.62 -2.47 17.11
N HIS A 127 -27.90 -1.60 18.07
CA HIS A 127 -29.23 -1.35 18.60
C HIS A 127 -29.70 0.04 18.16
N MET A 128 -30.90 0.11 17.61
CA MET A 128 -31.65 1.34 17.31
C MET A 128 -32.94 1.32 18.15
N PHE A 129 -32.89 1.97 19.30
CA PHE A 129 -33.91 1.86 20.35
C PHE A 129 -35.21 2.58 19.98
N ASP A 130 -35.11 3.71 19.28
CA ASP A 130 -36.25 4.48 18.74
C ASP A 130 -37.15 3.62 17.83
N ARG A 131 -36.55 2.66 17.13
CA ARG A 131 -37.23 1.80 16.14
C ARG A 131 -37.40 0.36 16.61
N ASN A 132 -37.02 0.06 17.85
CA ASN A 132 -36.96 -1.30 18.39
C ASN A 132 -36.33 -2.30 17.40
N THR A 133 -35.19 -1.90 16.85
CA THR A 133 -34.48 -2.62 15.79
C THR A 133 -33.08 -2.99 16.23
N GLU A 134 -32.68 -4.22 15.94
CA GLU A 134 -31.32 -4.70 16.11
C GLU A 134 -30.75 -5.18 14.77
N ILE A 135 -29.46 -4.97 14.56
CA ILE A 135 -28.71 -5.59 13.47
C ILE A 135 -27.56 -6.37 14.08
N VAL A 136 -27.58 -7.68 13.91
CA VAL A 136 -26.58 -8.61 14.44
C VAL A 136 -25.58 -8.94 13.34
N TYR A 137 -24.33 -8.57 13.55
CA TYR A 137 -23.19 -8.75 12.66
C TYR A 137 -22.34 -9.94 13.10
N SER A 138 -22.21 -10.95 12.23
CA SER A 138 -21.40 -12.14 12.48
C SER A 138 -19.98 -11.96 11.93
N LYS A 139 -18.95 -12.38 12.66
CA LYS A 139 -17.55 -12.20 12.24
C LYS A 139 -17.31 -12.87 10.89
N GLY A 140 -16.92 -12.06 9.92
CA GLY A 140 -16.52 -12.52 8.60
C GLY A 140 -15.06 -12.97 8.60
N ASN A 141 -14.69 -13.82 7.66
CA ASN A 141 -13.29 -14.10 7.36
C ASN A 141 -12.83 -13.16 6.24
N PRO A 142 -11.97 -12.16 6.49
CA PRO A 142 -11.58 -11.17 5.49
C PRO A 142 -11.00 -11.76 4.19
N SER A 143 -10.44 -12.98 4.25
CA SER A 143 -9.98 -13.70 3.05
C SER A 143 -11.11 -14.12 2.09
N GLU A 144 -12.36 -14.15 2.55
CA GLU A 144 -13.54 -14.55 1.76
C GLU A 144 -14.22 -13.37 1.06
N MET A 145 -13.84 -12.14 1.40
CA MET A 145 -14.41 -10.92 0.82
C MET A 145 -14.25 -10.84 -0.71
N ASN A 146 -13.27 -11.57 -1.25
CA ASN A 146 -12.91 -11.56 -2.67
C ASN A 146 -12.93 -12.96 -3.32
N LYS A 147 -13.56 -13.98 -2.72
CA LYS A 147 -13.74 -15.26 -3.42
C LYS A 147 -14.75 -15.05 -4.56
N PRO A 148 -14.38 -15.22 -5.84
CA PRO A 148 -15.34 -15.12 -6.93
C PRO A 148 -16.41 -16.21 -6.78
N LYS A 149 -17.68 -15.88 -7.03
CA LYS A 149 -18.74 -16.88 -7.19
C LYS A 149 -18.31 -17.83 -8.32
N VAL A 150 -18.29 -19.13 -8.03
CA VAL A 150 -17.73 -20.22 -8.86
C VAL A 150 -18.18 -20.12 -10.32
N VAL A 151 -17.20 -20.05 -11.24
CA VAL A 151 -17.29 -20.32 -12.68
C VAL A 151 -16.00 -21.10 -13.05
N PRO A 152 -16.02 -22.08 -13.97
CA PRO A 152 -15.18 -23.29 -13.89
C PRO A 152 -13.67 -23.09 -14.07
N LYS A 153 -12.93 -24.04 -13.49
CA LYS A 153 -11.48 -24.31 -13.62
C LYS A 153 -10.92 -23.93 -14.99
N VAL A 154 -9.91 -23.06 -14.99
CA VAL A 154 -8.90 -23.01 -16.05
C VAL A 154 -7.62 -23.65 -15.52
N THR A 155 -7.15 -24.62 -16.29
CA THR A 155 -5.97 -25.46 -16.10
C THR A 155 -4.67 -24.67 -16.10
N GLU A 156 -3.67 -25.27 -15.44
CA GLU A 156 -2.26 -24.90 -15.28
C GLU A 156 -1.70 -23.92 -16.32
N VAL A 157 -1.14 -22.80 -15.84
CA VAL A 157 -0.36 -21.88 -16.66
C VAL A 157 1.12 -22.17 -16.45
N THR A 158 1.73 -22.73 -17.49
CA THR A 158 3.18 -22.77 -17.71
C THR A 158 3.78 -21.37 -17.70
N LYS A 159 4.98 -21.23 -17.11
CA LYS A 159 5.79 -19.99 -17.06
C LYS A 159 5.81 -19.28 -18.42
N PRO A 160 5.52 -17.97 -18.51
CA PRO A 160 5.57 -17.26 -19.78
C PRO A 160 7.01 -16.88 -20.13
N THR A 161 7.42 -17.33 -21.30
CA THR A 161 8.58 -16.85 -22.05
C THR A 161 8.33 -15.42 -22.52
N VAL A 162 9.27 -14.52 -22.23
CA VAL A 162 9.25 -13.10 -22.57
C VAL A 162 9.55 -12.91 -24.06
N VAL A 163 8.59 -12.45 -24.85
CA VAL A 163 8.74 -11.39 -25.89
C VAL A 163 7.36 -10.81 -26.18
N GLN A 164 6.99 -9.68 -25.57
CA GLN A 164 5.98 -8.77 -26.11
C GLN A 164 6.65 -7.42 -26.37
N ASN A 165 6.32 -6.80 -27.50
CA ASN A 165 6.96 -5.58 -28.00
C ASN A 165 6.83 -4.43 -26.98
N LEU A 166 7.95 -3.91 -26.45
CA LEU A 166 7.97 -2.97 -25.31
C LEU A 166 7.24 -1.64 -25.56
N ASP A 167 7.13 -1.22 -26.82
CA ASP A 167 6.35 -0.04 -27.21
C ASP A 167 4.85 -0.25 -26.99
N SER A 168 4.37 -1.49 -27.12
CA SER A 168 2.97 -1.83 -26.87
C SER A 168 2.59 -1.73 -25.40
N THR A 169 3.50 -2.02 -24.47
CA THR A 169 3.27 -1.91 -23.02
C THR A 169 3.19 -0.46 -22.56
N ILE A 170 4.03 0.44 -23.09
CA ILE A 170 3.95 1.87 -22.75
C ILE A 170 2.68 2.51 -23.34
N VAL A 171 2.30 2.13 -24.57
CA VAL A 171 1.01 2.56 -25.15
C VAL A 171 -0.17 2.08 -24.30
N ALA A 172 -0.16 0.81 -23.88
CA ALA A 172 -1.19 0.26 -22.99
C ALA A 172 -1.25 1.00 -21.65
N LEU A 173 -0.10 1.34 -21.05
CA LEU A 173 -0.02 2.11 -19.81
C LEU A 173 -0.60 3.52 -19.98
N LYS A 174 -0.27 4.22 -21.08
CA LYS A 174 -0.81 5.56 -21.40
C LYS A 174 -2.33 5.50 -21.60
N ASN A 175 -2.82 4.51 -22.34
CA ASN A 175 -4.25 4.30 -22.55
C ASN A 175 -4.97 4.00 -21.23
N TYR A 176 -4.37 3.17 -20.37
CA TYR A 176 -4.91 2.92 -19.03
C TYR A 176 -4.94 4.21 -18.22
N LYS A 177 -3.86 5.00 -18.19
CA LYS A 177 -3.79 6.26 -17.44
C LYS A 177 -4.82 7.28 -17.95
N GLN A 178 -4.99 7.40 -19.26
CA GLN A 178 -6.00 8.27 -19.85
C GLN A 178 -7.40 7.84 -19.41
N LYS A 179 -7.76 6.56 -19.60
CA LYS A 179 -9.05 6.02 -19.13
C LYS A 179 -9.24 6.14 -17.63
N TRP A 180 -8.17 5.95 -16.87
CA TRP A 180 -8.16 6.19 -15.43
C TRP A 180 -8.58 7.64 -15.17
N ASP A 181 -7.91 8.62 -15.75
CA ASP A 181 -8.18 10.02 -15.49
C ASP A 181 -9.58 10.46 -15.95
N THR A 182 -10.00 10.07 -17.16
CA THR A 182 -11.17 10.65 -17.85
C THR A 182 -12.45 9.81 -17.74
N GLU A 183 -12.35 8.48 -17.72
CA GLU A 183 -13.50 7.58 -17.84
C GLU A 183 -13.80 6.82 -16.54
N THR A 184 -12.78 6.58 -15.71
CA THR A 184 -12.92 5.76 -14.50
C THR A 184 -13.55 6.59 -13.38
N SER A 185 -14.71 6.16 -12.90
CA SER A 185 -15.39 6.79 -11.77
C SER A 185 -14.50 6.81 -10.51
N MET A 186 -14.66 7.82 -9.65
CA MET A 186 -13.93 7.92 -8.38
C MET A 186 -14.08 6.65 -7.52
N GLN A 187 -15.27 6.07 -7.53
CA GLN A 187 -15.56 4.78 -6.91
C GLN A 187 -14.64 3.67 -7.44
N GLN A 188 -14.62 3.42 -8.76
CA GLN A 188 -13.77 2.39 -9.37
C GLN A 188 -12.28 2.65 -9.14
N LYS A 189 -11.83 3.90 -9.27
CA LYS A 189 -10.44 4.31 -8.98
C LYS A 189 -10.04 3.82 -7.60
N MET A 190 -10.90 4.07 -6.63
CA MET A 190 -10.58 3.81 -5.24
C MET A 190 -10.65 2.32 -4.87
N MET A 191 -11.54 1.53 -5.48
CA MET A 191 -11.50 0.06 -5.36
C MET A 191 -10.22 -0.53 -5.95
N ILE A 192 -9.86 -0.10 -7.15
CA ILE A 192 -8.66 -0.58 -7.85
C ILE A 192 -7.40 -0.20 -7.07
N ALA A 193 -7.32 1.04 -6.59
CA ALA A 193 -6.23 1.52 -5.75
C ALA A 193 -6.12 0.70 -4.47
N MET A 194 -7.21 0.52 -3.70
CA MET A 194 -7.15 -0.27 -2.46
C MET A 194 -6.70 -1.72 -2.68
N GLN A 195 -7.19 -2.38 -3.74
CA GLN A 195 -6.78 -3.75 -4.06
C GLN A 195 -5.31 -3.83 -4.44
N SER A 196 -4.87 -2.89 -5.28
CA SER A 196 -3.46 -2.76 -5.66
C SER A 196 -2.58 -2.45 -4.44
N ASP A 197 -2.98 -1.52 -3.58
CA ASP A 197 -2.23 -1.11 -2.38
C ASP A 197 -2.17 -2.21 -1.32
N ASN A 198 -3.23 -3.02 -1.17
CA ASN A 198 -3.19 -4.19 -0.29
C ASN A 198 -2.13 -5.20 -0.74
N LEU A 199 -2.04 -5.45 -2.05
CA LEU A 199 -1.02 -6.32 -2.62
C LEU A 199 0.37 -5.68 -2.53
N ASN A 200 0.50 -4.38 -2.78
CA ASN A 200 1.74 -3.64 -2.58
C ASN A 200 2.22 -3.76 -1.12
N ASN A 201 1.35 -3.60 -0.13
CA ASN A 201 1.70 -3.73 1.28
C ASN A 201 2.15 -5.16 1.62
N LYS A 202 1.48 -6.20 1.10
CA LYS A 202 1.97 -7.59 1.23
C LYS A 202 3.34 -7.79 0.58
N GLY A 203 3.57 -7.11 -0.55
CA GLY A 203 4.87 -7.07 -1.18
C GLY A 203 5.93 -6.44 -0.27
N CYS A 204 5.62 -5.30 0.35
CA CYS A 204 6.49 -4.64 1.33
C CYS A 204 6.79 -5.55 2.54
N ASP A 205 5.76 -6.16 3.13
CA ASP A 205 5.92 -7.08 4.27
C ASP A 205 6.87 -8.23 3.91
N ASN A 206 6.75 -8.80 2.71
CA ASN A 206 7.64 -9.87 2.25
C ASN A 206 9.04 -9.36 1.93
N TYR A 207 9.17 -8.18 1.34
CA TYR A 207 10.45 -7.55 1.05
C TYR A 207 11.26 -7.28 2.33
N GLU A 208 10.59 -6.78 3.38
CA GLU A 208 11.17 -6.53 4.71
C GLU A 208 11.59 -7.83 5.40
N ASN A 209 10.78 -8.89 5.28
CA ASN A 209 11.11 -10.22 5.79
C ASN A 209 12.17 -10.97 4.97
N GLY A 210 12.73 -10.36 3.92
CA GLY A 210 13.75 -10.97 3.06
C GLY A 210 13.22 -11.89 1.97
N ASN A 211 11.91 -12.13 1.91
CA ASN A 211 11.22 -12.94 0.91
C ASN A 211 11.06 -12.17 -0.42
N THR A 212 12.18 -11.80 -1.04
CA THR A 212 12.22 -10.87 -2.18
C THR A 212 11.47 -11.39 -3.41
N ASP A 213 11.52 -12.69 -3.70
CA ASP A 213 10.79 -13.28 -4.83
C ASP A 213 9.27 -13.19 -4.64
N LEU A 214 8.80 -13.48 -3.42
CA LEU A 214 7.38 -13.36 -3.09
C LEU A 214 6.92 -11.89 -3.08
N ALA A 215 7.81 -10.97 -2.70
CA ALA A 215 7.55 -9.54 -2.83
C ALA A 215 7.35 -9.13 -4.29
N ILE A 216 8.22 -9.59 -5.21
CA ILE A 216 8.08 -9.38 -6.66
C ILE A 216 6.73 -9.89 -7.15
N ASP A 217 6.31 -11.08 -6.73
CA ASP A 217 5.01 -11.64 -7.12
C ASP A 217 3.85 -10.77 -6.66
N PHE A 218 3.88 -10.25 -5.43
CA PHE A 218 2.84 -9.35 -4.93
C PHE A 218 2.82 -7.99 -5.64
N PHE A 219 3.98 -7.40 -5.93
CA PHE A 219 4.05 -6.16 -6.70
C PHE A 219 3.55 -6.36 -8.14
N ASN A 220 3.88 -7.48 -8.78
CA ASN A 220 3.33 -7.82 -10.09
C ASN A 220 1.81 -7.99 -10.05
N GLN A 221 1.25 -8.64 -9.03
CA GLN A 221 -0.20 -8.72 -8.84
C GLN A 221 -0.82 -7.34 -8.63
N ALA A 222 -0.19 -6.45 -7.84
CA ALA A 222 -0.65 -5.08 -7.64
C ALA A 222 -0.71 -4.30 -8.98
N LEU A 223 0.29 -4.50 -9.85
CA LEU A 223 0.39 -3.87 -11.17
C LEU A 223 -0.53 -4.49 -12.23
N GLN A 224 -0.94 -5.75 -12.06
CA GLN A 224 -2.01 -6.34 -12.88
C GLN A 224 -3.36 -5.65 -12.61
N ILE A 225 -3.60 -5.25 -11.36
CA ILE A 225 -4.83 -4.55 -10.95
C ILE A 225 -4.76 -3.06 -11.34
N MET A 226 -3.65 -2.40 -11.01
CA MET A 226 -3.42 -0.99 -11.28
C MET A 226 -2.03 -0.80 -11.90
N PRO A 227 -1.91 -0.85 -13.24
CA PRO A 227 -0.63 -0.70 -13.94
C PRO A 227 0.08 0.63 -13.67
N ILE A 228 -0.66 1.64 -13.19
CA ILE A 228 -0.17 2.99 -12.88
C ILE A 228 0.15 3.19 -11.39
N ASN A 229 0.11 2.14 -10.57
CA ASN A 229 0.48 2.23 -9.15
C ASN A 229 1.98 2.52 -9.03
N SER A 230 2.32 3.76 -8.71
CA SER A 230 3.70 4.24 -8.67
C SER A 230 4.50 3.62 -7.53
N ASP A 231 3.87 3.36 -6.39
CA ASP A 231 4.53 2.70 -5.25
C ASP A 231 4.88 1.26 -5.61
N ALA A 232 3.96 0.52 -6.21
CA ALA A 232 4.21 -0.86 -6.65
C ALA A 232 5.28 -0.93 -7.75
N LEU A 233 5.31 0.02 -8.70
CA LEU A 233 6.39 0.09 -9.70
C LEU A 233 7.76 0.36 -9.05
N LEU A 234 7.83 1.28 -8.09
CA LEU A 234 9.09 1.61 -7.42
C LEU A 234 9.56 0.46 -6.53
N ASN A 235 8.65 -0.18 -5.82
CA ASN A 235 8.96 -1.33 -4.98
C ASN A 235 9.34 -2.57 -5.80
N LEU A 236 8.76 -2.75 -6.98
CA LEU A 236 9.19 -3.77 -7.94
C LEU A 236 10.62 -3.50 -8.43
N ALA A 237 10.94 -2.26 -8.81
CA ALA A 237 12.31 -1.85 -9.15
C ALA A 237 13.30 -2.15 -8.02
N ARG A 238 12.96 -1.78 -6.78
CA ARG A 238 13.79 -2.07 -5.59
C ARG A 238 13.98 -3.57 -5.38
N SER A 239 12.95 -4.38 -5.61
CA SER A 239 12.99 -5.83 -5.43
C SER A 239 13.82 -6.54 -6.50
N TYR A 240 13.73 -6.10 -7.76
CA TYR A 240 14.63 -6.58 -8.81
C TYR A 240 16.09 -6.22 -8.51
N ASN A 241 16.36 -4.99 -8.06
CA ASN A 241 17.71 -4.61 -7.63
C ASN A 241 18.22 -5.49 -6.47
N LYS A 242 17.40 -5.67 -5.42
CA LYS A 242 17.76 -6.49 -4.25
C LYS A 242 18.02 -7.96 -4.60
N SER A 243 17.27 -8.53 -5.54
CA SER A 243 17.45 -9.91 -6.01
C SER A 243 18.57 -10.07 -7.06
N GLY A 244 19.27 -8.99 -7.42
CA GLY A 244 20.35 -9.02 -8.42
C GLY A 244 19.85 -9.09 -9.87
N GLN A 245 18.55 -8.96 -10.10
CA GLN A 245 17.93 -8.91 -11.43
C GLN A 245 18.03 -7.49 -12.01
N LEU A 246 19.25 -6.97 -12.13
CA LEU A 246 19.50 -5.53 -12.33
C LEU A 246 18.90 -4.97 -13.63
N ASN A 247 18.86 -5.76 -14.70
CA ASN A 247 18.23 -5.34 -15.96
C ASN A 247 16.70 -5.28 -15.86
N ASN A 248 16.07 -6.11 -15.00
CA ASN A 248 14.62 -6.10 -14.82
C ASN A 248 14.14 -4.83 -14.11
N THR A 249 15.02 -4.11 -13.41
CA THR A 249 14.73 -2.80 -12.79
C THR A 249 14.40 -1.70 -13.81
N ILE A 250 14.87 -1.84 -15.07
CA ILE A 250 14.70 -0.83 -16.12
C ILE A 250 13.21 -0.62 -16.47
N ASP A 251 12.45 -1.69 -16.63
CA ASP A 251 11.04 -1.60 -17.09
C ASP A 251 10.13 -0.87 -16.08
N PRO A 252 10.14 -1.17 -14.77
CA PRO A 252 9.34 -0.41 -13.81
C PRO A 252 9.75 1.06 -13.71
N LEU A 253 11.06 1.36 -13.76
CA LEU A 253 11.56 2.74 -13.78
C LEU A 253 11.13 3.49 -15.04
N LYS A 254 11.14 2.84 -16.21
CA LYS A 254 10.65 3.40 -17.48
C LYS A 254 9.16 3.73 -17.38
N LYS A 255 8.35 2.80 -16.87
CA LYS A 255 6.91 3.02 -16.64
C LYS A 255 6.66 4.19 -15.69
N LEU A 256 7.38 4.26 -14.57
CA LEU A 256 7.32 5.39 -13.64
C LEU A 256 7.63 6.72 -14.33
N TYR A 257 8.70 6.75 -15.14
CA TYR A 257 9.10 7.98 -15.82
C TYR A 257 8.02 8.47 -16.78
N HIS A 258 7.40 7.55 -17.54
CA HIS A 258 6.29 7.91 -18.41
C HIS A 258 5.05 8.43 -17.68
N LEU A 259 4.83 8.03 -16.42
CA LEU A 259 3.73 8.52 -15.59
C LEU A 259 4.04 9.88 -14.94
N SER A 260 5.32 10.23 -14.81
CA SER A 260 5.77 11.46 -14.13
C SER A 260 7.02 12.04 -14.80
N PRO A 261 6.93 12.47 -16.07
CA PRO A 261 8.10 12.91 -16.85
C PRO A 261 8.76 14.18 -16.29
N ASP A 262 8.02 14.97 -15.52
CA ASP A 262 8.50 16.21 -14.90
C ASP A 262 9.21 15.97 -13.56
N SER A 263 9.25 14.73 -13.07
CA SER A 263 9.91 14.39 -11.80
C SER A 263 11.43 14.39 -11.95
N GLN A 264 12.06 15.48 -11.50
CA GLN A 264 13.53 15.59 -11.48
C GLN A 264 14.18 14.53 -10.59
N ILE A 265 13.54 14.20 -9.46
CA ILE A 265 14.01 13.14 -8.55
C ILE A 265 14.07 11.81 -9.29
N LEU A 266 13.02 11.47 -10.06
CA LEU A 266 12.99 10.23 -10.82
C LEU A 266 14.02 10.20 -11.96
N LYS A 267 14.23 11.32 -12.66
CA LYS A 267 15.33 11.44 -13.63
C LYS A 267 16.68 11.16 -12.97
N HIS A 268 16.93 11.76 -11.81
CA HIS A 268 18.17 11.52 -11.07
C HIS A 268 18.34 10.06 -10.65
N LYS A 269 17.28 9.39 -10.17
CA LYS A 269 17.30 7.94 -9.88
C LYS A 269 17.70 7.13 -11.11
N ILE A 270 17.09 7.41 -12.25
CA ILE A 270 17.33 6.69 -13.50
C ILE A 270 18.76 6.91 -14.01
N ILE A 271 19.25 8.15 -14.00
CA ILE A 271 20.60 8.47 -14.46
C ILE A 271 21.64 7.79 -13.55
N ALA A 272 21.48 7.92 -12.22
CA ALA A 272 22.38 7.29 -11.26
C ALA A 272 22.37 5.76 -11.38
N TYR A 273 21.18 5.15 -11.45
CA TYR A 273 21.05 3.71 -11.64
C TYR A 273 21.70 3.25 -12.95
N SER A 274 21.50 4.00 -14.04
CA SER A 274 22.09 3.69 -15.35
C SER A 274 23.62 3.78 -15.34
N LEU A 275 24.18 4.81 -14.69
CA LEU A 275 25.62 4.95 -14.50
C LEU A 275 26.18 3.75 -13.74
N LEU A 276 25.60 3.42 -12.58
CA LEU A 276 26.05 2.32 -11.72
C LEU A 276 25.92 0.97 -12.43
N LEU A 277 24.84 0.76 -13.19
CA LEU A 277 24.66 -0.45 -14.00
C LEU A 277 25.77 -0.60 -15.05
N LYS A 278 26.11 0.48 -15.77
CA LYS A 278 27.19 0.43 -16.79
C LYS A 278 28.57 0.23 -16.18
N LEU A 279 28.84 0.83 -15.03
CA LEU A 279 30.06 0.56 -14.27
C LEU A 279 30.12 -0.91 -13.83
N LEU A 280 28.99 -1.49 -13.42
CA LEU A 280 28.95 -2.89 -12.99
C LEU A 280 29.11 -3.88 -14.16
N ASP A 281 28.53 -3.57 -15.34
CA ASP A 281 28.64 -4.37 -16.56
C ASP A 281 30.11 -4.59 -16.97
N ASN A 282 30.94 -3.54 -16.86
CA ASN A 282 32.35 -3.58 -17.25
C ASN A 282 33.30 -3.93 -16.09
N PHE A 283 32.78 -4.16 -14.88
CA PHE A 283 33.59 -4.24 -13.67
C PHE A 283 34.70 -5.30 -13.73
N ASP A 284 34.43 -6.47 -14.30
CA ASP A 284 35.43 -7.54 -14.41
C ASP A 284 36.51 -7.24 -15.46
N SER A 285 36.22 -6.42 -16.46
CA SER A 285 37.15 -6.13 -17.55
C SER A 285 38.07 -4.94 -17.27
N ASP A 286 37.56 -3.88 -16.64
CA ASP A 286 38.29 -2.61 -16.49
C ASP A 286 38.21 -2.01 -15.07
N GLY A 287 37.71 -2.77 -14.10
CA GLY A 287 37.50 -2.27 -12.74
C GLY A 287 36.24 -1.40 -12.60
N GLY A 288 35.44 -1.28 -13.63
CA GLY A 288 34.18 -0.54 -13.64
C GLY A 288 34.40 0.85 -14.18
N ALA A 289 34.52 0.94 -15.51
CA ALA A 289 34.61 2.18 -16.24
C ALA A 289 33.51 2.29 -17.30
N THR A 290 33.05 3.51 -17.57
CA THR A 290 32.10 3.78 -18.65
C THR A 290 32.27 5.20 -19.18
N TYR A 291 31.97 5.39 -20.47
CA TYR A 291 31.90 6.71 -21.07
C TYR A 291 30.56 7.40 -20.79
N PRO A 292 30.53 8.73 -20.66
CA PRO A 292 29.31 9.53 -20.58
C PRO A 292 28.38 9.25 -21.76
N SER A 293 28.89 9.18 -22.99
CA SER A 293 28.09 8.85 -24.18
C SER A 293 27.37 7.50 -24.07
N THR A 294 28.01 6.50 -23.44
CA THR A 294 27.41 5.19 -23.22
C THR A 294 26.23 5.29 -22.26
N VAL A 295 26.37 6.04 -21.16
CA VAL A 295 25.29 6.27 -20.19
C VAL A 295 24.16 7.10 -20.81
N ILE A 296 24.49 8.20 -21.51
CA ILE A 296 23.51 9.08 -22.18
C ILE A 296 22.69 8.29 -23.19
N LYS A 297 23.35 7.54 -24.08
CA LYS A 297 22.69 6.71 -25.09
C LYS A 297 21.82 5.63 -24.47
N PHE A 298 22.30 5.00 -23.39
CA PHE A 298 21.50 4.01 -22.66
C PHE A 298 20.23 4.64 -22.07
N VAL A 299 20.34 5.83 -21.44
CA VAL A 299 19.20 6.54 -20.87
C VAL A 299 18.20 6.93 -21.96
N GLU A 300 18.68 7.49 -23.08
CA GLU A 300 17.85 7.89 -24.21
C GLU A 300 17.07 6.70 -24.79
N GLN A 301 17.75 5.58 -25.05
CA GLN A 301 17.14 4.40 -25.64
C GLN A 301 16.14 3.72 -24.71
N ASN A 302 16.42 3.68 -23.40
CA ASN A 302 15.59 2.93 -22.46
C ASN A 302 14.47 3.75 -21.83
N PHE A 303 14.66 5.05 -21.60
CA PHE A 303 13.73 5.88 -20.83
C PHE A 303 13.10 7.02 -21.62
N SER A 304 13.51 7.21 -22.88
CA SER A 304 12.93 8.20 -23.79
C SER A 304 13.08 9.65 -23.29
N PHE A 305 14.20 9.94 -22.61
CA PHE A 305 14.63 11.30 -22.31
C PHE A 305 16.15 11.42 -22.45
N ILE A 306 16.61 12.65 -22.65
CA ILE A 306 18.04 12.95 -22.83
C ILE A 306 18.58 13.48 -21.50
N THR A 307 19.79 13.04 -21.15
CA THR A 307 20.59 13.64 -20.08
C THR A 307 21.93 14.13 -20.65
N SER A 308 22.77 14.73 -19.82
CA SER A 308 24.06 15.30 -20.21
C SER A 308 25.20 14.85 -19.31
N ASP A 309 26.43 14.93 -19.81
CA ASP A 309 27.65 14.72 -19.02
C ASP A 309 27.68 15.61 -17.77
N ARG A 310 27.18 16.85 -17.87
CA ARG A 310 27.07 17.76 -16.73
C ARG A 310 26.16 17.23 -15.63
N GLU A 311 24.98 16.72 -15.98
CA GLU A 311 24.04 16.15 -15.00
C GLU A 311 24.59 14.88 -14.37
N ILE A 312 25.20 14.00 -15.16
CA ILE A 312 25.81 12.77 -14.63
C ILE A 312 26.92 13.12 -13.63
N LYS A 313 27.79 14.08 -13.96
CA LYS A 313 28.84 14.60 -13.05
C LYS A 313 28.27 15.13 -11.73
N GLN A 314 27.15 15.87 -11.77
CA GLN A 314 26.49 16.35 -10.56
C GLN A 314 26.00 15.20 -9.68
N LEU A 315 25.52 14.12 -10.28
CA LEU A 315 25.05 12.94 -9.54
C LEU A 315 26.18 12.10 -8.96
N ILE A 316 27.36 12.06 -9.60
CA ILE A 316 28.55 11.43 -9.01
C ILE A 316 28.87 12.05 -7.63
N HIS A 317 28.80 13.37 -7.51
CA HIS A 317 29.00 14.01 -6.21
C HIS A 317 28.00 13.51 -5.16
N LYS A 318 26.72 13.37 -5.53
CA LYS A 318 25.67 12.83 -4.65
C LYS A 318 25.91 11.36 -4.29
N LEU A 319 26.38 10.55 -5.23
CA LEU A 319 26.71 9.13 -5.02
C LEU A 319 27.93 8.93 -4.10
N ASN A 320 28.87 9.88 -4.08
CA ASN A 320 30.01 9.82 -3.17
C ASN A 320 29.66 10.28 -1.74
N GLN A 321 28.63 11.11 -1.55
CA GLN A 321 28.28 11.71 -0.24
C GLN A 321 28.16 10.72 0.94
N PRO A 322 27.58 9.51 0.77
CA PRO A 322 27.45 8.57 1.88
C PRO A 322 28.79 8.01 2.39
N TYR A 323 29.87 8.18 1.63
CA TYR A 323 31.17 7.59 1.91
C TYR A 323 32.19 8.64 2.37
N ASN A 324 33.07 8.25 3.28
CA ASN A 324 34.22 9.08 3.69
C ASN A 324 35.35 9.12 2.63
N ARG A 325 35.05 8.73 1.39
CA ARG A 325 35.95 8.72 0.23
C ARG A 325 35.12 8.76 -1.04
N ASP A 326 35.69 9.22 -2.14
CA ASP A 326 35.06 9.01 -3.45
C ASP A 326 35.01 7.53 -3.76
N ILE A 327 33.83 7.01 -4.09
CA ILE A 327 33.65 5.63 -4.60
C ILE A 327 33.63 5.61 -6.13
N LEU A 328 33.20 6.73 -6.73
CA LEU A 328 33.20 7.01 -8.16
C LEU A 328 34.03 8.26 -8.43
N THR A 329 34.82 8.22 -9.48
CA THR A 329 35.64 9.34 -9.95
C THR A 329 35.45 9.54 -11.44
N TYR A 330 35.98 10.64 -11.95
CA TYR A 330 36.08 10.87 -13.38
C TYR A 330 37.44 11.48 -13.70
N GLN A 331 38.05 11.05 -14.80
CA GLN A 331 39.36 11.59 -15.19
C GLN A 331 39.24 13.06 -15.62
N LEU A 332 40.02 13.92 -14.97
CA LEU A 332 40.30 15.28 -15.43
C LEU A 332 41.32 15.22 -16.57
N GLU A 333 41.05 15.98 -17.63
CA GLU A 333 41.78 16.15 -18.91
C GLU A 333 43.04 15.31 -19.16
N GLY A 334 43.00 14.51 -20.24
CA GLY A 334 44.18 14.13 -21.01
C GLY A 334 44.30 15.01 -22.27
N ILE A 335 45.53 15.33 -22.66
CA ILE A 335 45.93 16.31 -23.70
C ILE A 335 45.32 16.07 -25.11
N PHE A 336 44.60 14.97 -25.33
CA PHE A 336 44.18 14.49 -26.66
C PHE A 336 42.67 14.49 -26.96
N GLY A 337 41.85 15.23 -26.22
CA GLY A 337 40.49 15.60 -26.66
C GLY A 337 39.45 14.46 -26.78
N GLY A 338 39.63 13.36 -26.04
CA GLY A 338 38.64 12.27 -25.93
C GLY A 338 37.60 12.51 -24.82
N GLU A 339 36.51 11.73 -24.83
CA GLU A 339 35.52 11.75 -23.74
C GLU A 339 36.16 11.31 -22.40
N HIS A 340 35.79 12.00 -21.32
CA HIS A 340 36.20 11.64 -19.96
C HIS A 340 35.59 10.29 -19.56
N LEU A 341 36.33 9.40 -18.90
CA LEU A 341 35.74 8.20 -18.30
C LEU A 341 35.18 8.49 -16.90
N TYR A 342 34.02 7.91 -16.61
CA TYR A 342 33.56 7.67 -15.25
C TYR A 342 34.09 6.31 -14.82
N MET A 343 34.67 6.24 -13.62
CA MET A 343 35.29 5.02 -13.13
C MET A 343 35.04 4.84 -11.64
N THR A 344 35.07 3.60 -11.18
CA THR A 344 35.18 3.32 -9.75
C THR A 344 36.55 3.79 -9.23
N SER A 345 36.62 4.16 -7.96
CA SER A 345 37.87 4.48 -7.29
C SER A 345 38.52 3.24 -6.67
N SER A 346 39.80 3.35 -6.32
CA SER A 346 40.53 2.27 -5.65
C SER A 346 39.81 1.81 -4.37
N GLY A 347 39.62 0.49 -4.24
CA GLY A 347 38.95 -0.13 -3.10
C GLY A 347 37.41 -0.14 -3.19
N THR A 348 36.81 0.39 -4.25
CA THR A 348 35.38 0.21 -4.53
C THR A 348 35.14 -1.15 -5.16
N ASP A 349 34.32 -1.97 -4.50
CA ASP A 349 33.97 -3.30 -4.97
C ASP A 349 32.53 -3.34 -5.54
N ARG A 350 32.15 -4.51 -6.07
CA ARG A 350 30.80 -4.74 -6.62
C ARG A 350 29.70 -4.58 -5.58
N ALA A 351 29.98 -4.93 -4.33
CA ALA A 351 29.01 -4.82 -3.24
C ALA A 351 28.68 -3.35 -2.98
N THR A 352 29.70 -2.49 -2.92
CA THR A 352 29.58 -1.04 -2.79
C THR A 352 28.71 -0.45 -3.92
N ILE A 353 28.96 -0.84 -5.17
CA ILE A 353 28.14 -0.36 -6.31
C ILE A 353 26.67 -0.82 -6.17
N ARG A 354 26.44 -2.06 -5.74
CA ARG A 354 25.07 -2.60 -5.56
C ARG A 354 24.33 -1.93 -4.39
N GLU A 355 25.05 -1.60 -3.32
CA GLU A 355 24.52 -0.80 -2.21
C GLU A 355 24.12 0.58 -2.70
N GLU A 356 24.96 1.25 -3.50
CA GLU A 356 24.60 2.52 -4.11
C GLU A 356 23.44 2.45 -5.09
N MET A 357 23.32 1.36 -5.87
CA MET A 357 22.15 1.17 -6.72
C MET A 357 20.87 1.12 -5.87
N ARG A 358 20.93 0.50 -4.69
CA ARG A 358 19.81 0.47 -3.74
C ARG A 358 19.51 1.87 -3.20
N ASP A 359 20.53 2.62 -2.81
CA ASP A 359 20.37 3.91 -2.17
C ASP A 359 19.93 4.99 -3.16
N ALA A 360 20.42 4.95 -4.40
CA ALA A 360 19.92 5.77 -5.51
C ALA A 360 18.41 5.58 -5.71
N LEU A 361 17.92 4.34 -5.72
CA LEU A 361 16.47 4.04 -5.79
C LEU A 361 15.68 4.58 -4.59
N ASN A 362 16.33 5.01 -3.50
CA ASN A 362 15.72 5.58 -2.29
C ASN A 362 15.88 7.09 -2.13
N TRP A 363 16.52 7.80 -3.06
CA TRP A 363 16.60 9.26 -3.03
C TRP A 363 15.23 9.96 -2.95
N ASN A 364 15.12 10.97 -2.11
CA ASN A 364 13.93 11.83 -1.98
C ASN A 364 14.16 13.21 -2.59
#